data_AF-A0A255ULY3-F1
#
_entry.id   AF-A0A255ULY3-F1
#
_cell.length_a   1.000
_cell.length_b   1.000
_cell.length_c   1.000
_cell.angle_alpha   90.00
_cell.angle_beta   90.00
_cell.angle_gamma   90.00
#
_symmetry.space_group_name_H-M   'P 1'
#
loop_
_entity.id
_entity.type
_entity.pdbx_description
1 polymer ?
#
loop_
_entity_poly.entity_id
_entity_poly.type
_entity_poly.pdbx_seq_one_letter_code
_entity_poly.pdbx_strand_id
1 'polypeptide(L)'
;MDFDEYQQKALDTAIYPHPIVYPTLGLTGEAGEVADKVKKVIRDNQGEFGDERRLEIAKEIGDVLWYCAMLAHDLGYTFDQIAQINCDKIAARKNAGTIHGEGDNR
;
A
#
# COMPACT_ATOMS: atom_id res chain seq x y z
N MET A 1 -11.89 8.48 9.38
CA MET A 1 -11.74 7.09 8.95
C MET A 1 -10.43 6.58 9.47
N ASP A 2 -10.50 5.59 10.36
CA ASP A 2 -9.36 4.77 10.76
C ASP A 2 -9.22 3.58 9.79
N PHE A 3 -8.21 2.72 9.95
CA PHE A 3 -7.99 1.64 8.98
C PHE A 3 -9.03 0.54 9.07
N ASP A 4 -9.62 0.31 10.24
CA ASP A 4 -10.69 -0.66 10.39
C ASP A 4 -11.99 -0.16 9.72
N GLU A 5 -12.40 1.09 9.93
CA GLU A 5 -13.53 1.71 9.23
C GLU A 5 -13.29 1.70 7.70
N TYR A 6 -12.06 1.95 7.27
CA TYR A 6 -11.68 1.84 5.86
C TYR A 6 -11.82 0.41 5.31
N GLN A 7 -11.27 -0.58 6.01
CA GLN A 7 -11.32 -1.98 5.58
C GLN A 7 -12.76 -2.48 5.50
N GLN A 8 -13.63 -2.12 6.46
CA GLN A 8 -15.05 -2.46 6.41
C GLN A 8 -15.74 -1.87 5.17
N LYS A 9 -15.50 -0.60 4.88
CA LYS A 9 -16.04 0.06 3.67
C LYS A 9 -15.50 -0.54 2.37
N ALA A 10 -14.25 -0.97 2.35
CA ALA A 10 -13.65 -1.63 1.21
C ALA A 10 -14.30 -3.00 0.95
N LEU A 11 -14.58 -3.77 2.02
CA LEU A 11 -15.22 -5.09 1.96
C LEU A 11 -16.62 -5.05 1.35
N ASP A 12 -17.37 -3.96 1.54
CA ASP A 12 -18.70 -3.78 0.93
C ASP A 12 -18.67 -3.84 -0.61
N THR A 13 -17.51 -3.61 -1.22
CA THR A 13 -17.30 -3.62 -2.68
C THR A 13 -16.41 -4.76 -3.16
N ALA A 14 -15.92 -5.60 -2.24
CA ALA A 14 -14.93 -6.63 -2.52
C ALA A 14 -15.56 -7.87 -3.16
N ILE A 15 -15.46 -7.95 -4.50
CA ILE A 15 -15.95 -9.10 -5.26
C ILE A 15 -14.84 -9.59 -6.18
N TYR A 16 -14.21 -10.71 -5.81
CA TYR A 16 -13.17 -11.34 -6.60
C TYR A 16 -13.03 -12.84 -6.26
N PRO A 17 -12.55 -13.67 -7.21
CA PRO A 17 -12.17 -15.04 -6.91
C PRO A 17 -10.81 -15.08 -6.19
N HIS A 18 -10.49 -16.20 -5.54
CA HIS A 18 -9.17 -16.48 -4.95
C HIS A 18 -8.67 -15.42 -3.92
N PRO A 19 -9.13 -15.50 -2.65
CA PRO A 19 -8.97 -14.45 -1.64
C PRO A 19 -7.53 -14.03 -1.31
N ILE A 20 -6.51 -14.82 -1.66
CA ILE A 20 -5.10 -14.42 -1.47
C ILE A 20 -4.43 -14.04 -2.78
N VAL A 21 -4.69 -14.82 -3.84
CA VAL A 21 -4.00 -14.67 -5.13
C VAL A 21 -4.44 -13.39 -5.84
N TYR A 22 -5.74 -13.15 -5.90
CA TYR A 22 -6.27 -11.98 -6.61
C TYR A 22 -5.76 -10.67 -6.00
N PRO A 23 -5.91 -10.40 -4.69
CA PRO A 23 -5.43 -9.14 -4.14
C PRO A 23 -3.90 -9.02 -4.14
N THR A 24 -3.15 -10.12 -4.07
CA THR A 24 -1.68 -10.08 -4.21
C THR A 24 -1.24 -9.64 -5.60
N LEU A 25 -1.88 -10.17 -6.65
CA LEU A 25 -1.57 -9.79 -8.03
C LEU A 25 -2.04 -8.36 -8.32
N GLY A 26 -3.22 -7.98 -7.84
CA GLY A 26 -3.73 -6.62 -7.91
C GLY A 26 -2.79 -5.61 -7.24
N LEU A 27 -2.36 -5.89 -6.00
CA LEU A 27 -1.37 -5.08 -5.28
C LEU A 27 -0.11 -4.80 -6.11
N THR A 28 0.40 -5.84 -6.78
CA THR A 28 1.60 -5.70 -7.64
C THR A 28 1.31 -4.83 -8.87
N GLY A 29 0.13 -4.99 -9.47
CA GLY A 29 -0.34 -4.15 -10.58
C GLY A 29 -0.37 -2.68 -10.20
N GLU A 30 -1.09 -2.35 -9.12
CA GLU A 30 -1.26 -0.95 -8.68
C GLU A 30 0.05 -0.32 -8.22
N ALA A 31 0.93 -1.08 -7.55
CA ALA A 31 2.28 -0.61 -7.25
C ALA A 31 3.07 -0.27 -8.52
N GLY A 32 2.88 -1.05 -9.59
CA GLY A 32 3.42 -0.76 -10.92
C GLY A 32 2.83 0.50 -11.54
N GLU A 33 1.53 0.74 -11.36
CA GLU A 33 0.85 1.96 -11.82
C GLU A 33 1.37 3.21 -11.10
N VAL A 34 1.54 3.16 -9.77
CA VAL A 34 2.21 4.21 -8.99
C VAL A 34 3.58 4.53 -9.61
N ALA A 35 4.40 3.51 -9.85
CA ALA A 35 5.73 3.67 -10.43
C ALA A 35 5.67 4.26 -11.85
N ASP A 36 4.72 3.83 -12.68
CA ASP A 36 4.55 4.32 -14.05
C ASP A 36 4.12 5.79 -14.08
N LYS A 37 3.19 6.21 -13.21
CA LYS A 37 2.77 7.62 -13.09
C LYS A 37 3.93 8.50 -12.64
N VAL A 38 4.70 8.10 -11.63
CA VAL A 38 5.89 8.84 -11.18
C VAL A 38 6.95 8.92 -12.30
N LYS A 39 7.23 7.81 -12.99
CA LYS A 39 8.17 7.77 -14.12
C LYS A 39 7.75 8.73 -15.24
N LYS A 40 6.45 8.78 -15.58
CA LYS A 40 5.92 9.69 -16.60
C LYS A 40 6.12 11.17 -16.20
N VAL A 41 5.92 11.53 -14.94
CA VAL A 41 6.18 12.91 -14.45
C VAL A 41 7.66 13.28 -14.65
N ILE A 42 8.57 12.36 -14.34
CA ILE A 42 10.01 12.61 -14.53
C ILE A 42 10.35 12.74 -16.02
N ARG A 43 9.81 11.88 -16.88
CA ARG A 43 10.08 11.84 -18.32
C ARG A 43 9.51 13.05 -19.07
N ASP A 44 8.24 13.38 -18.81
CA ASP A 44 7.45 14.29 -19.65
C ASP A 44 7.20 15.66 -19.01
N ASN A 45 7.31 15.76 -17.69
CA ASN A 45 6.99 16.97 -16.92
C ASN A 45 8.19 17.56 -16.20
N GLN A 46 9.42 17.26 -16.62
CA GLN A 46 10.66 17.76 -15.99
C GLN A 46 10.76 17.50 -14.47
N GLY A 47 10.04 16.48 -13.98
CA GLY A 47 9.94 16.19 -12.55
C GLY A 47 8.99 17.11 -11.77
N GLU A 48 8.17 17.92 -12.45
CA GLU A 48 7.19 18.79 -11.80
C GLU A 48 5.90 18.03 -11.45
N PHE A 49 5.68 17.84 -10.15
CA PHE A 49 4.47 17.22 -9.61
C PHE A 49 3.39 18.27 -9.36
N GLY A 50 2.73 18.74 -10.43
CA GLY A 50 1.55 19.60 -10.31
C GLY A 50 0.36 18.88 -9.66
N ASP A 51 -0.67 19.64 -9.28
CA ASP A 51 -1.80 19.12 -8.50
C ASP A 51 -2.55 17.98 -9.18
N GLU A 52 -2.76 18.07 -10.50
CA GLU A 52 -3.37 16.98 -11.28
C GLU A 52 -2.55 15.68 -11.18
N ARG A 53 -1.23 15.77 -11.32
CA ARG A 53 -0.35 14.60 -11.30
C ARG A 53 -0.25 13.99 -9.91
N ARG A 54 -0.19 14.82 -8.88
CA ARG A 54 -0.26 14.36 -7.48
C ARG A 54 -1.56 13.63 -7.20
N LEU A 55 -2.69 14.16 -7.69
CA LEU A 55 -3.99 13.53 -7.53
C LEU A 55 -4.05 12.17 -8.22
N GLU A 56 -3.55 12.07 -9.46
CA GLU A 56 -3.49 10.78 -10.16
C GLU A 56 -2.63 9.76 -9.44
N ILE A 57 -1.46 10.15 -8.92
CA ILE A 57 -0.61 9.25 -8.12
C ILE A 57 -1.31 8.87 -6.81
N ALA A 58 -2.02 9.80 -6.17
CA ALA A 58 -2.76 9.52 -4.95
C ALA A 58 -3.89 8.50 -5.14
N LYS A 59 -4.52 8.46 -6.33
CA LYS A 59 -5.50 7.43 -6.69
C LYS A 59 -4.84 6.04 -6.73
N GLU A 60 -3.73 5.90 -7.44
CA GLU A 60 -3.01 4.61 -7.52
C GLU A 60 -2.51 4.15 -6.13
N ILE A 61 -2.07 5.07 -5.27
CA ILE A 61 -1.73 4.76 -3.87
C ILE A 61 -2.97 4.27 -3.11
N GLY A 62 -4.14 4.85 -3.38
CA GLY A 62 -5.42 4.41 -2.84
C GLY A 62 -5.78 2.99 -3.27
N ASP A 63 -5.50 2.63 -4.53
CA ASP A 63 -5.74 1.29 -5.05
C ASP A 63 -4.77 0.25 -4.45
N VAL A 64 -3.49 0.62 -4.26
CA VAL A 64 -2.54 -0.15 -3.45
C VAL A 64 -3.06 -0.38 -2.04
N LEU A 65 -3.62 0.66 -1.41
CA LEU A 65 -4.16 0.59 -0.05
C LEU A 65 -5.37 -0.36 0.02
N TRP A 66 -6.23 -0.34 -0.99
CA TRP A 66 -7.40 -1.21 -1.09
C TRP A 66 -6.97 -2.68 -1.14
N TYR A 67 -6.00 -3.02 -1.99
CA TYR A 67 -5.49 -4.39 -2.07
C TYR A 67 -4.76 -4.83 -0.79
N CYS A 68 -4.05 -3.92 -0.11
CA CYS A 68 -3.47 -4.22 1.21
C CYS A 68 -4.56 -4.56 2.24
N ALA A 69 -5.66 -3.79 2.27
CA ALA A 69 -6.77 -4.03 3.19
C ALA A 69 -7.50 -5.35 2.91
N MET A 70 -7.69 -5.69 1.63
CA MET A 70 -8.28 -6.95 1.20
C MET A 70 -7.39 -8.15 1.53
N LEU A 71 -6.10 -8.05 1.20
CA LEU A 71 -5.14 -9.11 1.53
C LEU A 71 -5.01 -9.31 3.04
N ALA A 72 -5.03 -8.23 3.83
CA ALA A 72 -5.05 -8.31 5.28
C ALA A 72 -6.27 -9.10 5.79
N HIS A 73 -7.46 -8.75 5.31
CA HIS A 73 -8.71 -9.43 5.66
C HIS A 73 -8.65 -10.92 5.31
N ASP A 74 -8.21 -11.23 4.09
CA ASP A 74 -8.16 -12.60 3.57
C ASP A 74 -7.07 -13.46 4.24
N LEU A 75 -6.09 -12.82 4.89
CA LEU A 75 -5.11 -13.46 5.79
C LEU A 75 -5.58 -13.55 7.25
N GLY A 76 -6.77 -13.05 7.57
CA GLY A 76 -7.36 -13.09 8.92
C GLY A 76 -6.90 -11.96 9.85
N TYR A 77 -6.42 -10.84 9.30
CA TYR A 77 -6.00 -9.66 10.05
C TYR A 77 -6.93 -8.47 9.78
N THR A 78 -7.20 -7.70 10.84
CA THR A 78 -7.70 -6.34 10.69
C THR A 78 -6.62 -5.44 10.09
N PHE A 79 -7.03 -4.36 9.43
CA PHE A 79 -6.05 -3.49 8.81
C PHE A 79 -5.31 -2.64 9.84
N ASP A 80 -5.93 -2.30 10.98
CA ASP A 80 -5.23 -1.71 12.13
C ASP A 80 -4.14 -2.65 12.67
N GLN A 81 -4.38 -3.97 12.74
CA GLN A 81 -3.35 -4.93 13.16
C GLN A 81 -2.13 -4.91 12.22
N ILE A 82 -2.34 -4.85 10.91
CA ILE A 82 -1.24 -4.74 9.94
C ILE A 82 -0.45 -3.45 10.15
N ALA A 83 -1.13 -2.33 10.37
CA ALA A 83 -0.49 -1.06 10.68
C ALA A 83 0.33 -1.13 11.97
N GLN A 84 -0.25 -1.69 13.05
CA GLN A 84 0.42 -1.83 14.33
C GLN A 84 1.66 -2.74 14.25
N ILE A 85 1.55 -3.90 13.57
CA ILE A 85 2.68 -4.81 13.32
C ILE A 85 3.81 -4.07 12.60
N ASN A 86 3.49 -3.21 11.62
CA ASN A 86 4.48 -2.41 10.92
C ASN A 86 5.15 -1.38 11.85
N CYS A 87 4.36 -0.64 12.62
CA CYS A 87 4.86 0.34 13.58
C CYS A 87 5.79 -0.29 14.62
N ASP A 88 5.39 -1.41 15.23
CA ASP A 88 6.19 -2.12 16.24
C ASP A 88 7.51 -2.60 15.66
N LYS A 89 7.48 -3.18 14.45
CA LYS A 89 8.68 -3.62 13.72
C LYS A 89 9.63 -2.45 13.47
N ILE A 90 9.15 -1.31 12.98
CA ILE A 90 9.99 -0.14 12.68
C ILE A 90 10.53 0.49 13.97
N ALA A 91 9.72 0.56 15.03
CA ALA A 91 10.14 1.08 16.33
C ALA A 91 11.23 0.20 16.96
N ALA A 92 11.10 -1.13 16.88
CA ALA A 92 12.12 -2.06 17.32
C ALA A 92 13.45 -1.84 16.58
N ARG A 93 13.42 -1.67 15.24
CA ARG A 93 14.61 -1.34 14.43
C ARG A 93 15.24 0.00 14.83
N LYS A 94 14.40 1.00 15.15
CA LYS A 94 14.88 2.30 15.65
C LYS A 94 15.67 2.14 16.94
N ASN A 95 15.10 1.43 17.90
CA ASN A 95 15.70 1.22 19.22
C ASN A 95 16.98 0.38 19.14
N ALA A 96 17.06 -0.54 18.18
CA ALA A 96 18.25 -1.34 17.92
C ALA A 96 19.34 -0.60 17.10
N GLY A 97 19.06 0.60 16.59
CA GLY A 97 19.99 1.33 15.70
C GLY A 97 20.16 0.70 14.32
N THR A 98 19.27 -0.21 13.90
CA THR A 98 19.38 -1.00 12.65
C THR A 98 18.49 -0.50 11.51
N ILE A 99 17.86 0.67 11.64
CA ILE A 99 17.06 1.30 10.57
C ILE A 99 17.82 1.37 9.25
N HIS A 100 19.14 1.65 9.32
CA HIS A 100 19.98 1.77 8.14
C HIS A 100 20.72 0.45 7.89
N GLY A 101 20.33 -0.25 6.84
CA GLY A 101 21.18 -1.23 6.17
C GLY A 101 20.40 -2.32 5.43
N GLU A 102 21.16 -3.15 4.73
CA GLU A 102 20.68 -4.11 3.74
C GLU A 102 20.13 -5.39 4.39
N GLY A 103 18.89 -5.80 4.08
CA GLY A 103 18.40 -7.16 4.31
C GLY A 103 16.93 -7.32 4.74
N ASP A 104 16.27 -8.35 4.18
CA ASP A 104 14.85 -8.69 4.34
C ASP A 104 14.45 -9.26 5.71
N ASN A 105 15.43 -9.71 6.52
CA ASN A 105 15.21 -10.16 7.92
C ASN A 105 15.78 -9.14 8.92
N ARG A 106 15.28 -7.91 8.83
CA ARG A 106 15.51 -6.84 9.81
C ARG A 106 14.22 -6.48 10.52
#